data_AF-A0A7C3WZ18-F1
#
_entry.id   AF-A0A7C3WZ18-F1
#
_cell.length_a   1.000
_cell.length_b   1.000
_cell.length_c   1.000
_cell.angle_alpha   90.00
_cell.angle_beta   90.00
_cell.angle_gamma   90.00
#
_symmetry.space_group_name_H-M   'P 1'
#
loop_
_entity.id
_entity.type
_entity.pdbx_description
1 polymer ?
#
loop_
_entity_poly.entity_id
_entity_poly.type
_entity_poly.pdbx_seq_one_letter_code
_entity_poly.pdbx_strand_id
1 'polypeptide(L)' 'MERKGGGKGLSLSSEAHYDRVTRTWKKLMGDHFHFGYFESEDMGLPAAAERMIDRMAGMCTITEDT' A
#
# COMPACT_ATOMS: atom_id res chain seq x y z
N MET A 1 36.16 -0.14 26.84
CA MET A 1 35.58 0.36 25.58
C MET A 1 34.08 0.06 25.63
N GLU A 2 33.30 0.97 26.19
CA GLU A 2 31.84 0.82 26.28
C GLU A 2 31.21 0.99 24.90
N ARG A 3 30.45 -0.01 24.44
CA ARG A 3 29.53 0.19 23.33
C ARG A 3 28.36 1.01 23.88
N LYS A 4 28.22 2.26 23.45
CA LYS A 4 27.04 3.08 23.75
C LYS A 4 25.79 2.30 23.28
N GLY A 5 24.95 1.93 24.24
CA GLY A 5 23.70 1.24 24.05
C GLY A 5 22.79 1.98 23.07
N GLY A 6 22.09 1.19 22.26
CA GLY A 6 21.31 1.62 21.11
C GLY A 6 20.31 2.73 21.42
N GLY A 7 20.19 3.65 20.46
CA GLY A 7 19.13 4.64 20.45
C GLY A 7 17.79 3.94 20.64
N LYS A 8 17.01 4.38 21.63
CA LYS A 8 15.61 3.98 21.79
C LYS A 8 14.91 4.30 20.47
N GLY A 9 14.68 3.27 19.65
CA GLY A 9 13.73 3.34 18.56
C GLY A 9 12.38 3.63 19.21
N LEU A 10 11.91 4.86 19.09
CA LEU A 10 10.52 5.18 19.36
C LEU A 10 9.70 4.31 18.42
N SER A 11 9.12 3.22 18.92
CA SER A 11 8.13 2.47 18.15
C SER A 11 6.92 3.38 18.04
N LEU A 12 6.78 4.04 16.90
CA LEU A 12 5.55 4.74 16.55
C LEU A 12 4.40 3.73 16.61
N SER A 13 3.21 4.17 17.03
CA SER A 13 2.00 3.40 16.76
C SER A 13 1.88 3.22 15.24
N SER A 14 1.21 2.13 14.82
CA SER A 14 0.99 1.88 13.39
C SER A 14 0.36 3.09 12.71
N GLU A 15 -0.62 3.73 13.35
CA GLU A 15 -1.26 4.97 12.89
C GLU A 15 -0.23 6.07 12.61
N ALA A 16 0.60 6.44 13.59
CA ALA A 16 1.58 7.50 13.45
C ALA A 16 2.67 7.16 12.41
N HIS A 17 2.98 5.87 12.23
CA HIS A 17 3.85 5.41 11.17
C HIS A 17 3.22 5.62 9.79
N TYR A 18 1.97 5.15 9.61
CA TYR A 18 1.26 5.26 8.33
C TYR A 18 0.99 6.72 7.95
N ASP A 19 0.58 7.59 8.88
CA ASP A 19 0.41 9.03 8.59
C ASP A 19 1.67 9.67 8.00
N ARG A 20 2.83 9.29 8.54
CA ARG A 20 4.11 9.82 8.08
C ARG A 20 4.49 9.35 6.67
N VAL A 21 4.24 8.10 6.33
CA VAL A 21 4.72 7.50 5.07
C VAL A 21 3.70 7.55 3.93
N THR A 22 2.41 7.65 4.25
CA THR A 22 1.26 7.68 3.31
C THR A 22 1.47 8.72 2.21
N ARG A 23 1.85 9.95 2.54
CA ARG A 23 2.04 11.00 1.51
C ARG A 23 3.16 10.67 0.53
N THR A 24 4.25 10.09 1.02
CA THR A 24 5.40 9.70 0.18
C THR A 24 5.06 8.50 -0.69
N TRP A 25 4.34 7.53 -0.12
CA TRP A 25 3.90 6.35 -0.84
C TRP A 25 2.90 6.66 -1.96
N LYS A 26 1.97 7.61 -1.79
CA LYS A 26 1.08 8.05 -2.90
C LYS A 26 1.85 8.59 -4.09
N LYS A 27 2.93 9.33 -3.83
CA LYS A 27 3.78 9.86 -4.90
C LYS A 27 4.51 8.76 -5.68
N LEU A 28 4.78 7.63 -5.05
CA LEU A 28 5.59 6.55 -5.60
C LEU A 28 4.74 5.44 -6.23
N MET A 29 3.56 5.18 -5.66
CA MET A 29 2.69 4.04 -6.01
C MET A 29 1.33 4.47 -6.55
N GLY A 30 1.07 5.77 -6.69
CA GLY A 30 -0.23 6.30 -7.10
C GLY A 30 -1.27 6.27 -5.98
N ASP A 31 -2.50 6.63 -6.32
CA ASP A 31 -3.55 6.93 -5.34
C ASP A 31 -4.08 5.69 -4.59
N HIS A 32 -3.97 4.51 -5.20
CA HIS A 32 -4.45 3.25 -4.61
C HIS A 32 -3.40 2.53 -3.75
N PHE A 33 -2.17 3.04 -3.65
CA PHE A 33 -1.06 2.37 -2.94
C PHE A 33 -0.84 0.91 -3.36
N HIS A 34 -1.25 0.54 -4.58
CA HIS A 34 -1.33 -0.84 -5.03
C HIS A 34 -0.48 -1.09 -6.26
N PHE A 35 -0.03 -2.34 -6.38
CA PHE A 35 0.52 -2.87 -7.62
C PHE A 35 -0.60 -3.02 -8.65
N GLY A 36 -0.31 -2.71 -9.91
CA GLY A 36 -1.25 -2.91 -11.01
C GLY A 36 -1.24 -4.34 -11.54
N TYR A 37 -2.39 -4.83 -11.99
CA TYR A 37 -2.52 -6.02 -12.84
C TYR A 37 -2.58 -5.58 -14.31
N PHE A 38 -1.49 -5.82 -15.05
CA PHE A 38 -1.33 -5.36 -16.44
C PHE A 38 -1.72 -6.47 -17.41
N GLU A 39 -2.73 -6.23 -18.23
CA GLU A 39 -3.17 -7.16 -19.28
C GLU A 39 -2.49 -6.88 -20.63
N SER A 40 -1.90 -5.69 -20.78
CA SER A 40 -1.19 -5.25 -21.97
C SER A 40 -0.10 -4.24 -21.61
N GLU A 41 0.89 -4.10 -22.50
CA GLU A 41 2.06 -3.23 -22.28
C GLU A 41 1.73 -1.73 -22.32
N ASP A 42 0.63 -1.36 -22.96
CA ASP A 42 0.13 0.01 -23.09
C ASP A 42 -0.79 0.43 -21.93
N MET A 43 -1.12 -0.49 -21.02
CA MET A 43 -1.98 -0.20 -19.88
C MET A 43 -1.27 0.68 -18.84
N GLY A 44 -1.86 1.84 -18.54
CA GLY A 44 -1.37 2.73 -17.49
C GLY A 44 -1.61 2.18 -16.08
N LEU A 45 -0.73 2.53 -15.14
CA LEU A 45 -0.81 2.12 -13.73
C LEU A 45 -2.19 2.35 -13.08
N PRO A 46 -2.91 3.49 -13.29
CA PRO A 46 -4.23 3.68 -12.71
C PRO A 46 -5.24 2.61 -13.15
N ALA A 47 -5.29 2.31 -14.45
CA ALA A 47 -6.19 1.27 -14.99
C ALA A 47 -5.79 -0.12 -14.48
N ALA A 48 -4.49 -0.41 -14.40
CA ALA A 48 -3.98 -1.67 -13.88
C ALA A 48 -4.31 -1.86 -12.39
N ALA A 49 -4.30 -0.79 -11.58
CA ALA A 49 -4.67 -0.85 -10.16
C ALA A 49 -6.16 -1.19 -9.97
N GLU A 50 -7.06 -0.57 -10.73
CA GLU A 50 -8.49 -0.90 -10.74
C GLU A 50 -8.74 -2.36 -11.16
N ARG A 51 -8.04 -2.84 -12.20
CA ARG A 51 -8.12 -4.24 -12.63
C ARG A 51 -7.73 -5.23 -11.53
N MET A 52 -6.70 -4.89 -10.74
CA MET A 52 -6.30 -5.71 -9.61
C MET A 52 -7.41 -5.77 -8.55
N ILE A 53 -8.05 -4.63 -8.24
CA ILE A 53 -9.17 -4.54 -7.29
C ILE A 53 -10.32 -5.42 -7.78
N ASP A 54 -10.76 -5.26 -9.03
CA ASP A 54 -11.84 -6.07 -9.64
C ASP A 54 -11.54 -7.57 -9.53
N ARG A 55 -10.29 -7.95 -9.80
CA ARG A 55 -9.89 -9.36 -9.78
C ARG A 55 -9.88 -9.94 -8.38
N MET A 56 -9.38 -9.20 -7.39
CA MET A 56 -9.38 -9.59 -5.99
C MET A 56 -10.82 -9.64 -5.44
N ALA A 57 -11.63 -8.63 -5.74
CA ALA A 57 -13.03 -8.56 -5.32
C ALA A 57 -13.83 -9.73 -5.91
N GLY A 58 -13.61 -10.08 -7.18
CA GLY A 58 -14.26 -11.22 -7.84
C GLY A 58 -13.86 -12.60 -7.29
N MET A 59 -12.77 -12.68 -6.51
CA MET A 59 -12.41 -13.90 -5.77
C MET A 59 -13.12 -14.00 -4.41
N CYS A 60 -13.66 -12.87 -3.93
CA CYS A 60 -14.39 -12.81 -2.68
C CYS A 60 -15.89 -12.94 -2.95
N THR A 61 -16.61 -13.57 -2.01
CA THR A 61 -18.07 -13.48 -1.99
C THR A 61 -18.45 -12.26 -1.17
N ILE A 62 -18.42 -11.08 -1.79
CA ILE A 62 -18.85 -9.83 -1.14
C ILE A 62 -20.38 -9.79 -1.19
N THR A 63 -21.01 -9.70 -0.02
CA THR A 63 -22.47 -9.60 0.15
C THR A 63 -22.81 -8.29 0.86
N GLU A 64 -24.07 -7.89 0.89
CA GLU A 64 -24.51 -6.65 1.59
C GLU A 64 -24.14 -6.62 3.09
N ASP A 65 -23.93 -7.78 3.70
CA ASP A 65 -23.58 -7.93 5.12
C ASP A 65 -22.06 -7.88 5.39
N THR A 66 -21.22 -7.62 4.37
CA THR A 66 -19.74 -7.58 4.46
C THR A 66 -19.21 -6.24 3.97
#